data_AF-A0A1J5P415-F1
#
_entry.id   AF-A0A1J5P415-F1
#
_cell.length_a   1.000
_cell.length_b   1.000
_cell.length_c   1.000
_cell.angle_alpha   90.00
_cell.angle_beta   90.00
_cell.angle_gamma   90.00
#
_symmetry.space_group_name_H-M   'P 1'
#
loop_
_entity.id
_entity.type
_entity.pdbx_description
1 polymer ?
#
loop_
_entity_poly.entity_id
_entity_poly.type
_entity_poly.pdbx_seq_one_letter_code
_entity_poly.pdbx_strand_id
1 'polypeptide(L)'
;MEQHRARIGRGEKSVIFGLDGFSEGVDLPGELCTRVVITKLPFQQLEDPVLKTHSEALEAAGLSAFNLLSLPRAGVKFAQLCGRLLRTETDHGDILVPDVRLARKRYGAQLLRSVPIRHQVV
;
A
#
# COMPACT_ATOMS: atom_id res chain seq x y z
N MET A 1 10.39 2.87 -18.05
CA MET A 1 10.20 1.40 -17.86
C MET A 1 11.18 0.57 -18.66
N GLU A 2 11.41 0.86 -19.94
CA GLU A 2 12.39 0.16 -20.77
C GLU A 2 13.80 0.11 -20.16
N GLN A 3 14.31 1.25 -19.69
CA GLN A 3 15.61 1.30 -18.99
C GLN A 3 15.66 0.41 -17.74
N HIS A 4 14.56 0.30 -17.00
CA HIS A 4 14.51 -0.56 -15.82
C HIS A 4 14.62 -2.03 -16.22
N ARG A 5 13.83 -2.47 -17.20
CA ARG A 5 13.90 -3.84 -17.74
C ARG A 5 15.30 -4.16 -18.29
N ALA A 6 15.90 -3.22 -19.02
CA ALA A 6 17.24 -3.41 -19.58
C ALA A 6 18.32 -3.54 -18.51
N ARG A 7 18.25 -2.77 -17.42
CA ARG A 7 19.18 -2.90 -16.28
C ARG A 7 19.03 -4.24 -15.58
N ILE A 8 17.80 -4.62 -15.23
CA ILE A 8 17.54 -5.91 -14.58
C ILE A 8 17.99 -7.07 -15.46
N GLY A 9 17.73 -7.03 -16.77
CA GLY A 9 18.20 -8.04 -17.73
C GLY A 9 19.71 -8.17 -17.85
N ARG A 10 20.49 -7.17 -17.39
CA ARG A 10 21.96 -7.23 -17.28
C ARG A 10 22.45 -7.61 -15.87
N GLY A 11 21.54 -7.95 -14.95
CA GLY A 11 21.85 -8.19 -13.54
C GLY A 11 22.18 -6.92 -12.74
N GLU A 12 21.90 -5.74 -13.29
CA GLU A 12 22.12 -4.46 -12.60
C GLU A 12 20.93 -4.11 -11.70
N LYS A 13 21.21 -3.42 -10.59
CA LYS A 13 20.17 -2.91 -9.71
C LYS A 13 19.45 -1.71 -10.33
N SER A 14 18.15 -1.62 -10.11
CA SER A 14 17.32 -0.52 -10.59
C SER A 14 16.20 -0.22 -9.61
N VAL A 15 15.88 1.06 -9.42
CA VAL A 15 14.85 1.53 -8.47
C VAL A 15 13.89 2.45 -9.20
N ILE A 16 12.60 2.28 -8.92
CA ILE A 16 11.53 3.12 -9.46
C ILE A 16 10.86 3.87 -8.31
N PHE A 17 10.69 5.18 -8.48
CA PHE A 17 9.91 6.01 -7.57
C PHE A 17 8.53 6.23 -8.17
N GLY A 18 7.49 5.98 -7.37
CA GLY A 18 6.10 6.19 -7.76
C GLY A 18 5.36 7.03 -6.74
N LEU A 19 4.49 7.91 -7.23
CA LEU A 19 3.48 8.60 -6.43
C LEU A 19 2.15 7.83 -6.51
N ASP A 20 1.11 8.32 -5.85
CA ASP A 20 -0.16 7.59 -5.68
C ASP A 20 -0.87 7.22 -6.99
N GLY A 21 -0.62 8.00 -8.06
CA GLY A 21 -1.09 7.76 -9.43
C GLY A 21 -0.16 6.91 -10.30
N PHE A 22 0.97 6.43 -9.76
CA PHE A 22 1.93 5.57 -10.48
C PHE A 22 1.42 4.14 -10.70
N SER A 23 0.11 3.95 -10.61
CA SER A 23 -0.53 2.65 -10.51
C SER A 23 -1.10 2.13 -11.83
N GLU A 24 -1.42 2.98 -12.80
CA GLU A 24 -2.01 2.54 -14.06
C GLU A 24 -0.90 2.06 -15.02
N GLY A 25 -0.98 0.79 -15.43
CA GLY A 25 -0.17 0.24 -16.52
C GLY A 25 1.25 -0.24 -16.19
N VAL A 26 1.73 -0.09 -14.95
CA VAL A 26 3.06 -0.61 -14.58
C VAL A 26 2.96 -2.09 -14.22
N ASP A 27 3.49 -2.97 -15.07
CA ASP A 27 3.55 -4.43 -14.87
C ASP A 27 5.01 -4.92 -14.75
N LEU A 28 5.39 -5.35 -13.55
CA LEU A 28 6.76 -5.73 -13.18
C LEU A 28 6.77 -7.10 -12.45
N PRO A 29 6.50 -8.21 -13.15
CA PRO A 29 6.53 -9.55 -12.54
C PRO A 29 7.96 -10.04 -12.27
N GLY A 30 8.11 -10.97 -11.33
CA GLY A 30 9.36 -11.66 -11.02
C GLY A 30 10.52 -10.73 -10.67
N GLU A 31 11.67 -10.93 -11.32
CA GLU A 31 12.91 -10.20 -11.01
C GLU A 31 12.83 -8.69 -11.24
N LEU A 32 11.81 -8.22 -11.97
CA LEU A 32 11.56 -6.80 -12.19
C LEU A 32 11.02 -6.10 -10.93
N CYS A 33 10.47 -6.85 -9.98
CA CYS A 33 10.03 -6.29 -8.71
C CYS A 33 10.19 -7.34 -7.60
N THR A 34 11.30 -7.26 -6.88
CA THR A 34 11.57 -8.12 -5.72
C THR A 34 11.47 -7.36 -4.39
N ARG A 35 11.26 -6.04 -4.44
CA ARG A 35 11.10 -5.22 -3.25
C ARG A 35 10.16 -4.05 -3.47
N VAL A 36 9.19 -3.90 -2.58
CA VAL A 36 8.29 -2.74 -2.52
C VAL A 36 8.53 -1.98 -1.23
N VAL A 37 8.69 -0.66 -1.32
CA VAL A 37 8.84 0.21 -0.14
C VAL A 37 7.63 1.12 -0.04
N ILE A 38 6.83 0.96 1.01
CA ILE A 38 5.66 1.80 1.29
C ILE A 38 6.09 2.80 2.37
N THR A 39 6.54 3.97 1.94
CA THR A 39 7.16 4.98 2.83
C THR A 39 6.21 5.53 3.90
N LYS A 40 4.90 5.45 3.68
CA LYS A 40 3.87 5.93 4.61
C LYS A 40 2.59 5.12 4.43
N LEU A 41 1.86 4.87 5.53
CA LEU A 41 0.54 4.28 5.44
C LEU A 41 -0.43 5.14 4.60
N PRO A 42 -1.19 4.54 3.67
CA PRO A 42 -1.97 5.26 2.66
C PRO A 42 -3.30 5.78 3.21
N PHE A 43 -3.25 6.56 4.28
CA PHE A 43 -4.40 7.31 4.76
C PHE A 43 -4.62 8.54 3.89
N GLN A 44 -5.79 8.62 3.28
CA GLN A 44 -6.18 9.76 2.44
C GLN A 44 -6.30 11.03 3.30
N GLN A 45 -5.80 12.15 2.78
CA GLN A 45 -6.22 13.46 3.26
C GLN A 45 -7.64 13.71 2.76
N LEU A 46 -8.55 14.01 3.67
CA LEU A 46 -9.96 14.26 3.38
C LEU A 46 -10.10 15.68 2.77
N GLU A 47 -9.72 15.82 1.51
CA GLU A 47 -10.02 17.01 0.69
C GLU A 47 -11.24 16.79 -0.22
N ASP A 48 -11.72 15.55 -0.30
CA ASP A 48 -12.94 15.20 -1.02
C ASP A 48 -14.18 15.63 -0.22
N PRO A 49 -15.00 16.56 -0.74
CA PRO A 49 -16.20 17.06 -0.06
C PRO A 49 -17.24 15.97 0.21
N VAL A 50 -17.30 14.92 -0.61
CA VAL A 50 -18.21 13.78 -0.39
C VAL A 50 -17.75 12.99 0.83
N LEU A 51 -16.45 12.67 0.90
CA LEU A 51 -15.91 11.95 2.04
C LEU A 51 -16.00 12.77 3.34
N LYS A 52 -15.84 14.09 3.26
CA LYS A 52 -16.05 14.98 4.39
C LYS A 52 -17.48 14.89 4.91
N THR A 53 -18.47 15.02 4.03
CA THR A 53 -19.89 14.92 4.37
C THR A 53 -20.23 13.56 5.00
N HIS A 54 -19.73 12.46 4.43
CA HIS A 54 -19.92 11.13 5.00
C HIS A 54 -19.26 10.98 6.37
N SER A 55 -18.08 11.57 6.55
CA SER A 55 -17.38 11.55 7.84
C SER A 55 -18.18 12.32 8.90
N GLU A 56 -18.65 13.52 8.58
CA GLU A 56 -19.48 14.34 9.49
C GLU A 56 -20.78 13.62 9.89
N ALA A 57 -21.44 12.93 8.95
CA ALA A 57 -22.65 12.15 9.24
C ALA A 57 -22.39 10.98 10.19
N LEU A 58 -21.26 10.26 10.03
CA LEU A 58 -20.88 9.17 10.92
C LEU A 58 -20.55 9.67 12.33
N GLU A 59 -19.78 10.76 12.42
CA GLU A 59 -19.42 11.37 13.71
C GLU A 59 -20.66 11.94 14.43
N ALA A 60 -21.60 12.56 13.69
CA ALA A 60 -22.87 13.03 14.25
C ALA A 60 -23.74 11.89 14.81
N ALA A 61 -23.60 10.67 14.27
CA ALA A 61 -24.24 9.46 14.79
C ALA A 61 -23.46 8.81 15.95
N GLY A 62 -22.37 9.42 16.44
CA GLY A 62 -21.51 8.89 17.50
C GLY A 62 -20.63 7.72 17.05
N LEU A 63 -20.46 7.53 15.74
CA LEU A 63 -19.64 6.48 15.13
C LEU A 63 -18.28 7.03 14.71
N SER A 64 -17.24 6.19 14.77
CA SER A 64 -15.90 6.59 14.32
C SER A 64 -15.78 6.55 12.79
N ALA A 65 -15.75 7.72 12.15
CA ALA A 65 -15.51 7.85 10.72
C ALA A 65 -14.13 7.28 10.32
N PHE A 66 -13.13 7.42 11.20
CA PHE A 66 -11.83 6.81 10.98
C PHE A 66 -11.92 5.28 10.80
N ASN A 67 -12.61 4.59 11.71
CA ASN A 67 -12.71 3.12 11.67
C ASN A 67 -13.63 2.62 10.55
N LEU A 68 -14.70 3.36 10.25
CA LEU A 68 -15.71 2.93 9.27
C LEU A 68 -15.41 3.37 7.84
N LEU A 69 -14.61 4.43 7.64
CA LEU A 69 -14.34 5.01 6.33
C LEU A 69 -12.84 5.06 6.01
N SER A 70 -12.06 5.78 6.82
CA SER A 70 -10.64 6.01 6.51
C SER A 70 -9.81 4.73 6.52
N LEU A 71 -10.01 3.87 7.52
CA LEU A 71 -9.24 2.66 7.71
C LEU A 71 -9.54 1.58 6.66
N PRO A 72 -10.80 1.27 6.31
CA PRO A 72 -11.11 0.36 5.19
C PRO A 72 -10.52 0.84 3.87
N ARG A 73 -10.61 2.13 3.56
CA ARG A 73 -10.01 2.71 2.33
C ARG A 73 -8.50 2.57 2.32
N ALA A 74 -7.84 2.86 3.45
CA ALA A 74 -6.41 2.66 3.60
C ALA A 74 -6.03 1.18 3.44
N GLY A 75 -6.84 0.24 3.94
CA GLY A 75 -6.62 -1.20 3.77
C GLY A 75 -6.65 -1.63 2.30
N VAL A 76 -7.64 -1.17 1.52
CA VAL A 76 -7.70 -1.44 0.08
C VAL A 76 -6.46 -0.90 -0.64
N LYS A 77 -6.09 0.36 -0.38
CA LYS A 77 -4.91 0.97 -1.01
C LYS A 77 -3.61 0.27 -0.57
N PHE A 78 -3.50 -0.13 0.69
CA PHE A 78 -2.37 -0.88 1.21
C PHE A 78 -2.23 -2.24 0.51
N ALA A 79 -3.34 -2.95 0.31
CA ALA A 79 -3.36 -4.19 -0.47
C ALA A 79 -2.93 -3.99 -1.93
N GLN A 80 -3.39 -2.90 -2.58
CA GLN A 80 -2.96 -2.54 -3.93
C GLN A 80 -1.46 -2.24 -4.03
N LEU A 81 -0.88 -1.57 -3.03
CA LEU A 81 0.55 -1.33 -2.95
C LEU A 81 1.31 -2.65 -2.77
N CYS A 82 0.81 -3.56 -1.94
CA CYS A 82 1.42 -4.88 -1.75
C CYS A 82 1.34 -5.75 -3.02
N GLY A 83 0.23 -5.68 -3.76
CA GLY A 83 0.05 -6.34 -5.06
C GLY A 83 1.00 -5.85 -6.16
N ARG A 84 1.83 -4.82 -5.91
CA ARG A 84 2.96 -4.46 -6.79
C ARG A 84 4.06 -5.51 -6.76
N LEU A 85 4.20 -6.21 -5.64
CA LEU A 85 5.15 -7.33 -5.48
C LEU A 85 4.52 -8.65 -5.92
N LEU A 86 3.26 -8.89 -5.55
CA LEU A 86 2.58 -10.17 -5.74
C LEU A 86 1.61 -10.10 -6.91
N ARG A 87 2.06 -10.46 -8.12
CA ARG A 87 1.22 -10.55 -9.34
C ARG A 87 0.98 -11.97 -9.79
N THR A 88 1.95 -12.85 -9.59
CA THR A 88 1.92 -14.26 -9.97
C THR A 88 2.23 -15.13 -8.76
N GLU A 89 1.87 -16.42 -8.82
CA GLU A 89 2.12 -17.37 -7.73
C GLU A 89 3.61 -17.63 -7.47
N THR A 90 4.47 -17.32 -8.44
CA THR A 90 5.93 -17.49 -8.33
C THR A 90 6.66 -16.22 -7.89
N ASP A 91 5.93 -15.10 -7.75
CA ASP A 91 6.53 -13.86 -7.28
C ASP A 91 6.95 -13.99 -5.81
N HIS A 92 8.11 -13.43 -5.49
CA HIS A 92 8.68 -13.45 -4.16
C HIS A 92 9.47 -12.15 -3.90
N GLY A 93 9.61 -11.79 -2.63
CA GLY A 93 10.38 -10.63 -2.23
C GLY A 93 9.92 -10.03 -0.91
N ASP A 94 10.34 -8.78 -0.67
CA ASP A 94 10.10 -8.08 0.59
C ASP A 94 9.22 -6.84 0.40
N ILE A 95 8.32 -6.62 1.35
CA ILE A 95 7.60 -5.35 1.50
C ILE A 95 8.12 -4.64 2.75
N LEU A 96 8.76 -3.48 2.56
CA LEU A 96 9.27 -2.67 3.66
C LEU A 96 8.33 -1.49 3.92
N VAL A 97 7.85 -1.37 5.15
CA VAL A 97 6.98 -0.27 5.58
C VAL A 97 7.62 0.44 6.78
N PRO A 98 8.46 1.48 6.58
CA PRO A 98 9.12 2.22 7.65
C PRO A 98 8.17 3.21 8.35
N ASP A 99 6.93 2.79 8.62
CA ASP A 99 5.92 3.58 9.32
C ASP A 99 5.56 2.91 10.65
N VAL A 100 6.10 3.46 11.75
CA VAL A 100 5.92 2.93 13.11
C VAL A 100 4.46 2.77 13.54
N ARG A 101 3.52 3.45 12.86
CA ARG A 101 2.09 3.33 13.16
C ARG A 101 1.56 1.95 12.80
N LEU A 102 2.13 1.28 11.80
CA LEU A 102 1.76 -0.09 11.46
C LEU A 102 2.02 -1.05 12.62
N ALA A 103 3.10 -0.81 13.37
CA ALA A 103 3.46 -1.60 14.54
C ALA A 103 2.71 -1.17 15.81
N ARG A 104 2.64 0.14 16.07
CA ARG A 104 2.23 0.68 17.37
C ARG A 104 0.74 0.94 17.50
N LYS A 105 0.00 1.11 16.41
CA LYS A 105 -1.44 1.45 16.46
C LYS A 105 -2.28 0.19 16.34
N ARG A 106 -3.38 0.14 17.10
CA ARG A 106 -4.34 -0.99 17.08
C ARG A 106 -4.85 -1.32 15.67
N TYR A 107 -5.05 -0.29 14.84
CA TYR A 107 -5.48 -0.46 13.45
C TYR A 107 -4.41 -1.10 12.56
N GLY A 108 -3.14 -1.11 12.97
CA GLY A 108 -2.06 -1.69 12.18
C GLY A 108 -2.30 -3.18 11.90
N ALA A 109 -2.78 -3.92 12.91
CA ALA A 109 -3.18 -5.30 12.75
C ALA A 109 -4.38 -5.47 11.79
N GLN A 110 -5.27 -4.48 11.68
CA GLN A 110 -6.37 -4.52 10.71
C GLN A 110 -5.86 -4.30 9.27
N LEU A 111 -4.89 -3.40 9.06
CA LEU A 111 -4.23 -3.22 7.77
C LEU A 111 -3.44 -4.47 7.35
N LEU A 112 -2.71 -5.09 8.27
CA LEU A 112 -1.96 -6.31 7.98
C LEU A 112 -2.88 -7.48 7.59
N ARG A 113 -4.07 -7.56 8.17
CA ARG A 113 -5.09 -8.55 7.78
C ARG A 113 -5.71 -8.30 6.40
N SER A 114 -5.53 -7.12 5.80
CA SER A 114 -6.04 -6.85 4.45
C SER A 114 -5.18 -7.47 3.34
N VAL A 115 -4.07 -8.13 3.70
CA VAL A 115 -3.13 -8.73 2.75
C VAL A 115 -2.80 -10.17 3.16
N PRO A 116 -2.79 -11.14 2.22
CA PRO A 116 -2.52 -12.54 2.51
C PRO A 116 -1.01 -12.85 2.54
N ILE A 117 -0.23 -12.07 3.28
CA ILE A 117 1.24 -12.20 3.35
C ILE A 117 1.69 -12.49 4.77
N ARG A 118 2.71 -13.37 4.90
CA ARG A 118 3.44 -13.50 6.15
C ARG A 118 4.15 -12.18 6.42
N HIS A 119 3.90 -11.59 7.58
CA HIS A 119 4.46 -10.33 7.97
C HIS A 119 5.12 -10.45 9.35
N GLN A 120 6.29 -9.85 9.50
CA GLN A 120 6.93 -9.64 10.79
C GLN A 120 6.96 -8.15 11.06
N VAL A 121 6.47 -7.77 12.23
CA VAL A 121 6.52 -6.39 12.70
C VAL A 121 7.62 -6.33 13.74
N VAL A 122 8.62 -5.49 13.48
CA VAL A 122 9.78 -5.26 14.37
C VAL A 122 9.61 -3.91 15.08
#